data_AF-A0A2J7ZFI1-F1
#
_entry.id   AF-A0A2J7ZFI1-F1
#
_cell.length_a   1.000
_cell.length_b   1.000
_cell.length_c   1.000
_cell.angle_alpha   90.00
_cell.angle_beta   90.00
_cell.angle_gamma   90.00
#
_symmetry.space_group_name_H-M   'P 1'
#
loop_
_entity.id
_entity.type
_entity.pdbx_description
1 polymer ?
#
loop_
_entity_poly.entity_id
_entity_poly.type
_entity_poly.pdbx_seq_one_letter_code
_entity_poly.pdbx_strand_id
1 'polypeptide(L)'
;MLDSGAPIARNGLQHAGGAPLLRDPVPPGRARQVGAEVARPAVLLPPAGPHRYRPGTVALREIRKYQKSTDLLIRKLPFSRLVREISNQMLREPFRWTAEALLALQE
;
A
#
# COMPACT_ATOMS: atom_id res chain seq x y z
N MET A 1 10.44 53.65 2.61
CA MET A 1 10.98 53.74 3.97
C MET A 1 11.54 52.38 4.33
N LEU A 2 12.85 52.35 4.56
CA LEU A 2 13.66 51.19 4.88
C LEU A 2 13.45 50.87 6.37
N ASP A 3 13.21 49.61 6.72
CA ASP A 3 13.36 49.10 8.09
C ASP A 3 14.25 47.86 7.98
N SER A 4 15.55 48.03 8.20
CA SER A 4 16.24 47.86 9.49
C SER A 4 16.53 46.39 9.77
N GLY A 5 17.83 46.07 9.73
CA GLY A 5 18.33 44.73 10.00
C GLY A 5 18.70 44.53 11.47
N ALA A 6 18.72 43.26 11.88
CA ALA A 6 19.51 42.70 12.99
C ALA A 6 19.41 41.14 12.93
N PRO A 7 20.26 40.36 13.61
CA PRO A 7 21.65 40.14 13.24
C PRO A 7 22.03 38.66 13.08
N ILE A 8 23.22 38.49 12.52
CA ILE A 8 24.00 37.28 12.29
C ILE A 8 24.26 36.50 13.58
N ALA A 9 23.98 35.20 13.58
CA ALA A 9 24.51 34.25 14.56
C ALA A 9 24.76 32.89 13.90
N ARG A 10 25.98 32.61 13.44
CA ARG A 10 26.47 31.24 13.21
C ARG A 10 27.96 31.10 13.50
N ASN A 11 28.21 30.45 14.64
CA ASN A 11 29.35 29.61 15.03
C ASN A 11 30.77 30.06 14.71
N GLY A 12 31.44 30.50 15.77
CA GLY A 12 32.88 30.37 15.91
C GLY A 12 33.30 28.95 16.32
N LEU A 13 34.51 28.60 15.87
CA LEU A 13 35.53 27.82 16.57
C LEU A 13 35.20 26.38 16.96
N GLN A 14 35.73 25.43 16.18
CA GLN A 14 36.26 24.18 16.71
C GLN A 14 37.60 23.86 16.02
N HIS A 15 38.69 24.11 16.73
CA HIS A 15 40.00 23.50 16.47
C HIS A 15 40.58 23.04 17.82
N ALA A 16 41.24 21.87 17.76
CA ALA A 16 42.33 21.38 18.62
C ALA A 16 42.04 20.26 19.63
N GLY A 17 42.93 19.25 19.59
CA GLY A 17 43.28 18.29 20.66
C GLY A 17 42.46 17.00 20.66
N GLY A 18 42.99 15.77 20.60
CA GLY A 18 44.33 15.27 20.91
C GLY A 18 44.24 14.29 22.09
N ALA A 19 44.36 12.97 21.84
CA ALA A 19 44.76 11.97 22.85
C ALA A 19 45.08 10.61 22.18
N PRO A 20 46.30 10.06 22.34
CA PRO A 20 46.65 8.71 21.91
C PRO A 20 46.53 7.67 23.04
N LEU A 21 46.16 6.44 22.64
CA LEU A 21 46.64 5.14 23.15
C LEU A 21 46.28 4.75 24.60
N LEU A 22 45.17 4.02 24.74
CA LEU A 22 44.99 3.00 25.77
C LEU A 22 44.70 1.67 25.06
N ARG A 23 45.64 0.72 25.11
CA ARG A 23 45.41 -0.66 24.67
C ARG A 23 44.58 -1.36 25.74
N ASP A 24 43.32 -1.64 25.45
CA ASP A 24 42.53 -2.52 26.31
C ASP A 24 42.87 -4.00 26.05
N PRO A 25 42.92 -4.83 27.11
CA PRO A 25 43.36 -6.22 27.04
C PRO A 25 42.34 -7.14 26.36
N VAL A 26 42.86 -8.16 25.67
CA VAL A 26 42.11 -9.30 25.12
C VAL A 26 41.32 -10.00 26.24
N PRO A 27 39.99 -10.18 26.11
CA PRO A 27 39.23 -10.97 27.07
C PRO A 27 39.51 -12.47 26.91
N PRO A 28 39.62 -13.24 28.02
CA PRO A 28 39.85 -14.67 27.97
C PRO A 28 38.64 -15.40 27.34
N GLY A 29 38.93 -16.37 26.46
CA GLY A 29 37.93 -17.16 25.74
C GLY A 29 36.85 -17.72 26.65
N ARG A 30 35.60 -17.33 26.39
CA ARG A 30 34.44 -17.85 27.11
C ARG A 30 34.02 -19.16 26.47
N ALA A 31 34.18 -20.23 27.26
CA ALA A 31 33.78 -21.59 26.94
C ALA A 31 32.39 -21.66 26.28
N ARG A 32 32.30 -22.48 25.23
CA ARG A 32 31.07 -22.88 24.55
C ARG A 32 30.10 -23.45 25.59
N GLN A 33 29.16 -22.63 26.05
CA GLN A 33 28.00 -23.11 26.80
C GLN A 33 27.09 -23.82 25.80
N VAL A 34 27.21 -25.16 25.75
CA VAL A 34 26.19 -26.01 25.17
C VAL A 34 25.06 -26.05 26.21
N GLY A 35 24.22 -25.02 26.20
CA GLY A 35 22.96 -25.06 26.92
C GLY A 35 22.11 -26.16 26.29
N ALA A 36 21.82 -27.21 27.06
CA ALA A 36 20.79 -28.16 26.68
C ALA A 36 19.48 -27.38 26.54
N GLU A 37 19.10 -27.10 25.29
CA GLU A 37 17.79 -26.60 24.97
C GLU A 37 16.81 -27.71 25.34
N VAL A 38 16.24 -27.61 26.54
CA VAL A 38 15.00 -28.32 26.86
C VAL A 38 13.97 -27.68 25.93
N ALA A 39 13.77 -28.33 24.79
CA ALA A 39 12.71 -28.04 23.85
C ALA A 39 11.43 -27.93 24.66
N ARG A 40 10.95 -26.69 24.86
CA ARG A 40 9.57 -26.48 25.25
C ARG A 40 8.76 -27.24 24.20
N PRO A 41 7.83 -28.13 24.58
CA PRO A 41 6.93 -28.67 23.57
C PRO A 41 6.24 -27.45 22.97
N ALA A 42 6.59 -27.13 21.73
CA ALA A 42 5.80 -26.24 20.92
C ALA A 42 4.43 -26.89 20.94
N VAL A 43 3.50 -26.32 21.72
CA VAL A 43 2.10 -26.65 21.58
C VAL A 43 1.85 -26.41 20.10
N LEU A 44 1.68 -27.51 19.37
CA LEU A 44 1.28 -27.51 17.97
C LEU A 44 -0.13 -26.94 17.98
N LEU A 45 -0.23 -25.61 18.10
CA LEU A 45 -1.48 -24.90 17.98
C LEU A 45 -1.96 -25.29 16.57
N PRO A 46 -3.13 -25.92 16.45
CA PRO A 46 -3.67 -26.27 15.14
C PRO A 46 -3.59 -25.02 14.25
N PRO A 47 -3.22 -25.17 12.96
CA PRO A 47 -3.04 -24.03 12.08
C PRO A 47 -4.28 -23.15 12.20
N ALA A 48 -4.07 -21.91 12.66
CA ALA A 48 -5.15 -20.96 12.80
C ALA A 48 -5.92 -20.95 11.49
N GLY A 49 -7.22 -21.23 11.55
CA GLY A 49 -8.06 -21.36 10.37
C GLY A 49 -7.96 -20.12 9.47
N PRO A 50 -8.41 -20.21 8.21
CA PRO A 50 -8.29 -19.12 7.25
C PRO A 50 -8.80 -17.80 7.86
N HIS A 51 -7.98 -16.76 7.78
CA HIS A 51 -8.32 -15.45 8.34
C HIS A 51 -9.63 -14.94 7.73
N ARG A 52 -10.63 -14.69 8.59
CA ARG A 52 -11.93 -14.15 8.19
C ARG A 52 -12.05 -12.69 8.63
N TYR A 53 -12.34 -11.81 7.68
CA TYR A 53 -12.65 -10.42 7.97
C TYR A 53 -13.98 -10.28 8.71
N ARG A 54 -14.08 -9.30 9.62
CA ARG A 54 -15.35 -8.96 10.27
C ARG A 54 -16.36 -8.48 9.21
N PRO A 55 -17.66 -8.71 9.41
CA PRO A 55 -18.69 -8.14 8.55
C PRO A 55 -18.50 -6.63 8.37
N GLY A 56 -18.69 -6.13 7.17
CA GLY A 56 -18.47 -4.71 6.83
C GLY A 56 -17.02 -4.33 6.50
N THR A 57 -16.01 -5.06 6.98
CA THR A 57 -14.60 -4.72 6.69
C THR A 57 -14.28 -4.78 5.19
N VAL A 58 -14.75 -5.81 4.49
CA VAL A 58 -14.54 -5.95 3.04
C VAL A 58 -15.34 -4.90 2.26
N ALA A 59 -16.60 -4.69 2.65
CA ALA A 59 -17.48 -3.70 2.01
C ALA A 59 -16.91 -2.27 2.11
N LEU A 60 -16.43 -1.84 3.29
CA LEU A 60 -15.81 -0.51 3.45
C LEU A 60 -14.54 -0.36 2.61
N ARG A 61 -13.77 -1.45 2.44
CA ARG A 61 -12.59 -1.45 1.57
C ARG A 61 -12.97 -1.32 0.10
N GLU A 62 -14.03 -2.00 -0.34
CA GLU A 62 -14.55 -1.90 -1.71
C GLU A 62 -15.14 -0.52 -2.00
N ILE A 63 -15.91 0.05 -1.08
CA ILE A 63 -16.43 1.42 -1.19
C ILE A 63 -15.29 2.41 -1.40
N ARG A 64 -14.25 2.37 -0.53
CA ARG A 64 -13.08 3.24 -0.67
C ARG A 64 -12.32 3.02 -1.98
N LYS A 65 -12.25 1.77 -2.46
CA LYS A 65 -11.61 1.43 -3.74
C LYS A 65 -12.39 2.06 -4.91
N TYR A 66 -13.69 1.82 -5.01
CA TYR A 66 -14.50 2.28 -6.13
C TYR A 66 -14.80 3.78 -6.11
N GLN A 67 -14.72 4.43 -4.95
CA GLN A 67 -14.79 5.89 -4.87
C GLN A 67 -13.48 6.59 -5.27
N LYS A 68 -12.34 5.87 -5.25
CA LYS A 68 -11.04 6.42 -5.64
C LYS A 68 -10.83 6.40 -7.17
N SER A 69 -11.39 5.40 -7.84
CA SER A 69 -11.34 5.22 -9.30
C SER A 69 -12.66 5.62 -9.94
N THR A 70 -12.65 5.86 -11.24
CA THR A 70 -13.87 6.05 -12.04
C THR A 70 -14.02 4.97 -13.10
N ASP A 71 -13.52 3.76 -12.82
CA ASP A 71 -13.60 2.65 -13.75
C ASP A 71 -15.04 2.14 -13.87
N LEU A 72 -15.43 1.75 -15.08
CA LEU A 72 -16.72 1.14 -15.35
C LEU A 72 -16.89 -0.15 -14.53
N LEU A 73 -17.94 -0.20 -13.69
CA LEU A 73 -18.24 -1.36 -12.85
C LEU A 73 -18.92 -2.50 -13.63
N ILE A 74 -19.56 -2.18 -14.75
CA ILE A 74 -20.20 -3.13 -15.64
C ILE A 74 -19.25 -3.46 -16.81
N ARG A 75 -19.11 -4.74 -17.13
CA ARG A 75 -18.24 -5.18 -18.23
C ARG A 75 -18.77 -4.69 -19.59
N LYS A 76 -17.87 -4.20 -20.45
CA LYS A 76 -18.20 -3.60 -21.76
C LYS A 76 -18.95 -4.54 -22.70
N LEU A 77 -18.53 -5.81 -22.82
CA LEU A 77 -19.14 -6.77 -23.75
C LEU A 77 -20.62 -7.08 -23.43
N PRO A 78 -21.00 -7.53 -22.21
CA PRO A 78 -22.41 -7.77 -21.91
C PRO A 78 -23.26 -6.49 -22.00
N PHE A 79 -22.73 -5.34 -21.59
CA PHE A 79 -23.42 -4.05 -21.78
C PHE A 79 -23.69 -3.76 -23.26
N SER A 80 -22.68 -3.91 -24.12
CA SER A 80 -22.83 -3.68 -25.57
C SER A 80 -23.81 -4.64 -26.24
N ARG A 81 -23.92 -5.89 -25.75
CA ARG A 81 -24.91 -6.86 -26.25
C ARG A 81 -26.32 -6.43 -25.88
N LEU A 82 -26.53 -6.01 -24.63
CA LEU A 82 -27.81 -5.50 -24.14
C LEU A 82 -28.28 -4.27 -24.94
N VAL A 83 -27.39 -3.30 -25.19
CA VAL A 83 -27.72 -2.11 -25.99
C VAL A 83 -28.15 -2.50 -27.40
N ARG A 84 -27.44 -3.43 -28.03
CA ARG A 84 -27.78 -3.92 -29.38
C ARG A 84 -29.11 -4.65 -29.40
N GLU A 85 -29.37 -5.49 -28.41
CA GLU A 85 -30.64 -6.20 -28.24
C GLU A 85 -31.81 -5.23 -28.15
N ILE A 86 -31.73 -4.23 -27.26
CA ILE A 86 -32.77 -3.19 -27.12
C ILE A 86 -32.92 -2.41 -28.42
N SER A 87 -31.82 -1.99 -29.06
CA SER A 87 -31.90 -1.21 -30.30
C SER A 87 -32.57 -1.98 -31.43
N ASN A 88 -32.32 -3.29 -31.54
CA ASN A 88 -32.95 -4.14 -32.56
C ASN A 88 -34.45 -4.37 -32.31
N GLN A 89 -34.89 -4.29 -31.05
CA GLN A 89 -36.32 -4.37 -30.72
C GLN A 89 -37.05 -3.05 -31.00
N MET A 90 -36.38 -1.92 -30.79
CA MET A 90 -36.98 -0.59 -30.86
C MET A 90 -36.94 0.03 -32.27
N LEU A 91 -35.90 -0.27 -33.05
CA LEU A 91 -35.67 0.32 -34.36
C LEU A 91 -36.13 -0.64 -35.46
N ARG A 92 -36.81 -0.09 -36.47
CA ARG A 92 -37.31 -0.86 -37.62
C ARG A 92 -36.20 -1.26 -38.59
N GLU A 93 -35.15 -0.45 -38.66
CA GLU A 93 -34.03 -0.61 -39.58
C GLU A 93 -32.74 -0.96 -38.82
N PRO A 94 -31.80 -1.69 -39.44
CA PRO A 94 -30.55 -2.09 -38.78
C PRO A 94 -29.71 -0.86 -38.42
N PHE A 95 -29.50 -0.65 -37.12
CA PHE A 95 -28.72 0.47 -36.58
C PHE A 95 -27.27 0.07 -36.29
N ARG A 96 -26.33 0.95 -36.64
CA ARG A 96 -24.90 0.75 -36.40
C ARG A 96 -24.41 1.64 -35.27
N TRP A 97 -23.89 1.00 -34.23
CA TRP A 97 -23.32 1.67 -33.06
C TRP A 97 -21.83 1.99 -33.26
N THR A 98 -21.43 3.22 -32.95
CA THR A 98 -20.02 3.60 -32.78
C THR A 98 -19.51 3.14 -31.41
N ALA A 99 -18.19 2.97 -31.29
CA ALA A 99 -17.58 2.60 -30.00
C ALA A 99 -17.77 3.69 -28.94
N GLU A 100 -17.62 4.95 -29.33
CA GLU A 100 -17.80 6.11 -28.43
C GLU A 100 -19.23 6.24 -27.93
N ALA A 101 -20.23 6.00 -28.78
CA ALA A 101 -21.63 6.03 -28.34
C ALA A 101 -21.94 4.95 -27.31
N LEU A 102 -21.38 3.73 -27.50
CA LEU A 102 -21.55 2.66 -26.53
C LEU A 102 -20.87 2.95 -25.19
N LEU A 103 -19.75 3.66 -25.20
CA LEU A 103 -19.12 4.14 -23.96
C LEU A 103 -19.96 5.24 -23.33
N ALA A 104 -20.38 6.25 -24.09
CA ALA A 104 -21.16 7.38 -23.59
C ALA A 104 -22.52 6.98 -23.00
N LEU A 105 -23.12 5.87 -23.45
CA LEU A 105 -24.32 5.31 -22.84
C LEU A 105 -24.07 4.68 -21.47
N GLN A 106 -22.83 4.31 -21.17
CA GLN A 106 -22.41 3.65 -19.93
C GLN A 106 -21.75 4.60 -18.92
N GLU A 107 -20.99 5.60 -19.40
CA GLU A 107 -20.37 6.65 -18.58
C GLU A 107 -21.39 7.37 -17.68
#